data_AF-A0A5K0VRU4-F1
#
_entry.id   AF-A0A5K0VRU4-F1
#
_cell.length_a   1.000
_cell.length_b   1.000
_cell.length_c   1.000
_cell.angle_alpha   90.00
_cell.angle_beta   90.00
_cell.angle_gamma   90.00
#
_symmetry.space_group_name_H-M   'P 1'
#
loop_
_entity.id
_entity.type
_entity.pdbx_description
1 polymer ?
#
loop_
_entity_poly.entity_id
_entity_poly.type
_entity_poly.pdbx_seq_one_letter_code
_entity_poly.pdbx_strand_id
1 'polypeptide(L)'
;MEDVVFIEKGDRAADNFDLLTSKNYVKLSKDSVERLLEEFKGGRRNFSEFRLVFARLVQARIDAPLEIVWCFALSHLHEVDTAGISLSDRVSFARKLFQTISSCTTSSSGEKSAAALAPLVSEIFEIVVAIFVEGSGVVSSKSEKKSARKIRHLIDGMSKYLSACDVNKGHNSIAFRDLLEFISVWSISRSLRMSEASDEKDQLGAFFPLVGDEILKGIFEKECGLGVLAGLVMSEVFLLRLCLKIIDQFRGKNGIAKDALRKELTGWAV
;
A
#
# COMPACT_ATOMS: atom_id res chain seq x y z
N MET A 1 -13.68 24.66 56.54
CA MET A 1 -12.63 25.68 56.70
C MET A 1 -11.33 24.96 56.42
N GLU A 2 -11.03 24.73 55.14
CA GLU A 2 -10.43 25.69 54.21
C GLU A 2 -9.02 26.06 54.68
N ASP A 3 -8.02 25.55 53.97
CA ASP A 3 -6.99 26.44 53.42
C ASP A 3 -6.61 25.98 52.02
N VAL A 4 -6.69 26.96 51.12
CA VAL A 4 -6.52 26.90 49.68
C VAL A 4 -5.03 26.93 49.36
N VAL A 5 -4.51 25.91 48.68
CA VAL A 5 -3.20 25.98 48.05
C VAL A 5 -3.38 26.31 46.58
N PHE A 6 -2.94 27.50 46.21
CA PHE A 6 -2.84 27.99 44.84
C PHE A 6 -1.93 27.06 44.02
N ILE A 7 -2.50 26.44 42.98
CA ILE A 7 -1.70 25.78 41.95
C ILE A 7 -1.12 26.87 41.05
N GLU A 8 0.18 27.04 41.20
CA GLU A 8 1.05 27.83 40.34
C GLU A 8 0.87 27.37 38.88
N LYS A 9 0.52 28.33 38.03
CA LYS A 9 0.23 28.15 36.61
C LYS A 9 1.55 27.88 35.88
N GLY A 10 1.91 26.61 35.77
CA GLY A 10 3.05 26.13 35.00
C GLY A 10 2.78 26.24 33.50
N ASP A 11 3.27 27.32 32.91
CA ASP A 11 3.56 27.48 31.49
C ASP A 11 4.28 26.23 30.96
N ARG A 12 3.64 25.47 30.04
CA ARG A 12 4.28 24.51 29.09
C ARG A 12 3.24 23.77 28.23
N ALA A 13 2.40 24.49 27.51
CA ALA A 13 1.51 23.87 26.52
C ALA A 13 1.33 24.67 25.21
N ALA A 14 2.18 25.64 24.92
CA ALA A 14 2.04 26.51 23.74
C ALA A 14 3.11 26.32 22.65
N ASP A 15 4.20 25.59 22.90
CA ASP A 15 5.41 25.69 22.06
C ASP A 15 5.63 24.64 20.97
N ASN A 16 4.64 23.76 20.68
CA ASN A 16 4.80 22.75 19.60
C ASN A 16 3.75 22.85 18.47
N PHE A 17 2.89 23.85 18.51
CA PHE A 17 1.85 24.08 17.49
C PHE A 17 2.15 25.27 16.57
N ASP A 18 3.37 25.81 16.56
CA ASP A 18 3.82 26.78 15.55
C ASP A 18 4.19 26.05 14.25
N LEU A 19 3.14 25.41 13.74
CA LEU A 19 3.03 24.39 12.71
C LEU A 19 3.71 24.83 11.42
N LEU A 20 4.37 23.88 10.76
CA LEU A 20 4.76 23.89 9.35
C LEU A 20 3.86 24.83 8.52
N THR A 21 4.29 26.09 8.37
CA THR A 21 3.60 27.03 7.49
C THR A 21 3.47 26.40 6.10
N SER A 22 2.47 26.80 5.31
CA SER A 22 2.23 26.11 4.03
C SER A 22 3.48 26.06 3.12
N LYS A 23 4.35 27.08 3.20
CA LYS A 23 5.62 27.12 2.47
C LYS A 23 6.68 26.18 3.06
N ASN A 24 6.81 26.14 4.39
CA ASN A 24 7.74 25.24 5.07
C ASN A 24 7.34 23.77 4.91
N TYR A 25 6.04 23.48 4.88
CA TYR A 25 5.52 22.15 4.58
C TYR A 25 5.95 21.68 3.20
N VAL A 26 5.66 22.45 2.15
CA VAL A 26 5.97 22.08 0.77
C VAL A 26 7.47 21.86 0.59
N LYS A 27 8.29 22.76 1.14
CA LYS A 27 9.75 22.62 1.07
C LYS A 27 10.24 21.37 1.79
N LEU A 28 9.84 21.16 3.06
CA LEU A 28 10.26 20.00 3.83
C LEU A 28 9.81 18.69 3.20
N SER A 29 8.57 18.64 2.67
CA SER A 29 8.06 17.49 1.92
C SER A 29 8.96 17.16 0.74
N LYS A 30 9.27 18.16 -0.10
CA LYS A 30 10.12 17.99 -1.27
C LYS A 30 11.52 17.54 -0.89
N ASP A 31 12.19 18.27 0.00
CA ASP A 31 13.57 17.98 0.43
C ASP A 31 13.67 16.57 1.06
N SER A 32 12.65 16.14 1.82
CA SER A 32 12.64 14.82 2.47
C SER A 32 12.41 13.69 1.48
N VAL A 33 11.54 13.90 0.49
CA VAL A 33 11.30 12.95 -0.60
C VAL A 33 12.55 12.79 -1.45
N GLU A 34 13.14 13.90 -1.91
CA GLU A 34 14.35 13.87 -2.74
C GLU A 34 15.50 13.15 -2.02
N ARG A 35 15.73 13.47 -0.75
CA ARG A 35 16.74 12.77 0.06
C ARG A 35 16.47 11.27 0.19
N LEU A 36 15.21 10.86 0.37
CA LEU A 36 14.87 9.44 0.42
C LEU A 36 15.16 8.75 -0.91
N LEU A 37 14.80 9.39 -2.03
CA LEU A 37 15.05 8.87 -3.38
C LEU A 37 16.56 8.79 -3.70
N GLU A 38 17.34 9.76 -3.26
CA GLU A 38 18.81 9.76 -3.38
C GLU A 38 19.44 8.60 -2.60
N GLU A 39 19.07 8.41 -1.33
CA GLU A 39 19.57 7.29 -0.52
C GLU A 39 19.16 5.94 -1.12
N PHE A 40 17.95 5.85 -1.65
CA PHE A 40 17.48 4.68 -2.38
C PHE A 40 18.31 4.40 -3.64
N LYS A 41 18.56 5.42 -4.49
CA LYS A 41 19.42 5.33 -5.67
C LYS A 41 20.87 4.99 -5.30
N GLY A 42 21.33 5.43 -4.13
CA GLY A 42 22.62 5.06 -3.52
C GLY A 42 22.68 3.63 -2.96
N GLY A 43 21.60 2.86 -3.07
CA GLY A 43 21.54 1.46 -2.67
C GLY A 43 21.07 1.22 -1.23
N ARG A 44 20.77 2.26 -0.44
CA ARG A 44 20.25 2.11 0.92
C ARG A 44 18.89 1.42 0.87
N ARG A 45 18.68 0.45 1.78
CA ARG A 45 17.42 -0.31 1.90
C ARG A 45 16.67 -0.10 3.21
N ASN A 46 17.29 0.57 4.19
CA ASN A 46 16.69 0.91 5.48
C ASN A 46 16.35 2.40 5.52
N PHE A 47 15.06 2.74 5.59
CA PHE A 47 14.57 4.12 5.63
C PHE A 47 13.99 4.53 6.99
N SER A 48 14.33 3.80 8.06
CA SER A 48 13.78 4.05 9.40
C SER A 48 14.12 5.44 9.97
N GLU A 49 15.25 6.03 9.57
CA GLU A 49 15.66 7.38 9.95
C GLU A 49 14.65 8.46 9.49
N PHE A 50 13.96 8.20 8.37
CA PHE A 50 12.97 9.13 7.82
C PHE A 50 11.62 9.06 8.53
N ARG A 51 11.40 8.06 9.40
CA ARG A 51 10.09 7.78 10.02
C ARG A 51 9.53 8.97 10.76
N LEU A 52 10.35 9.65 11.57
CA LEU A 52 9.90 10.81 12.35
C LEU A 52 9.55 12.00 11.44
N VAL A 53 10.31 12.19 10.36
CA VAL A 53 10.08 13.28 9.42
C VAL A 53 8.76 13.06 8.68
N PHE A 54 8.56 11.87 8.12
CA PHE A 54 7.32 11.56 7.40
C PHE A 54 6.11 11.45 8.33
N ALA A 55 6.27 10.98 9.57
CA ALA A 55 5.19 11.02 10.56
C ALA A 55 4.68 12.45 10.79
N ARG A 56 5.60 13.41 10.96
CA ARG A 56 5.26 14.83 11.11
C ARG A 56 4.58 15.38 9.85
N LEU A 57 5.07 15.03 8.67
CA LEU A 57 4.48 15.49 7.40
C LEU A 57 3.08 14.93 7.16
N VAL A 58 2.81 13.68 7.55
CA VAL A 58 1.46 13.09 7.52
C VAL A 58 0.56 13.78 8.54
N GLN A 59 1.03 14.01 9.76
CA GLN A 59 0.21 14.61 10.83
C GLN A 59 -0.06 16.10 10.65
N ALA A 60 0.79 16.82 9.90
CA ALA A 60 0.64 18.26 9.69
C ALA A 60 -0.50 18.65 8.72
N ARG A 61 -1.10 17.68 8.00
CA ARG A 61 -2.20 17.91 7.05
C ARG A 61 -3.28 16.86 7.22
N ILE A 62 -4.55 17.30 7.19
CA ILE A 62 -5.71 16.39 7.19
C ILE A 62 -5.67 15.46 5.96
N ASP A 63 -5.25 16.00 4.81
CA ASP A 63 -5.12 15.26 3.55
C ASP A 63 -3.69 15.35 3.01
N ALA A 64 -2.74 14.68 3.67
CA ALA A 64 -1.33 14.68 3.28
C ALA A 64 -1.13 14.11 1.85
N PRO A 65 -0.22 14.65 1.02
CA PRO A 65 0.03 14.15 -0.34
C PRO A 65 0.31 12.64 -0.39
N LEU A 66 -0.05 12.00 -1.50
CA LEU A 66 0.03 10.54 -1.63
C LEU A 66 1.47 10.04 -1.48
N GLU A 67 2.41 10.79 -2.05
CA GLU A 67 3.84 10.53 -1.99
C GLU A 67 4.34 10.47 -0.55
N ILE A 68 3.85 11.40 0.28
CA ILE A 68 4.19 11.47 1.71
C ILE A 68 3.63 10.28 2.48
N VAL A 69 2.40 9.84 2.15
CA VAL A 69 1.81 8.63 2.74
C VAL A 69 2.64 7.40 2.37
N TRP A 70 3.06 7.29 1.10
CA TRP A 70 3.91 6.21 0.63
C TRP A 70 5.29 6.22 1.25
N CYS A 71 5.97 7.37 1.34
CA CYS A 71 7.26 7.48 2.03
C CYS A 71 7.15 7.16 3.51
N PHE A 72 6.08 7.60 4.18
CA PHE A 72 5.84 7.24 5.57
C PHE A 72 5.69 5.72 5.73
N ALA A 73 4.88 5.11 4.87
CA ALA A 73 4.68 3.67 4.84
C ALA A 73 6.00 2.91 4.53
N LEU A 74 6.84 3.44 3.63
CA LEU A 74 8.15 2.89 3.32
C LEU A 74 9.12 2.99 4.50
N SER A 75 9.07 4.04 5.31
CA SER A 75 9.89 4.18 6.53
C SER A 75 9.55 3.14 7.62
N HIS A 76 8.42 2.45 7.47
CA HIS A 76 8.03 1.31 8.30
C HIS A 76 8.53 -0.03 7.77
N LEU A 77 9.10 -0.06 6.57
CA LEU A 77 9.89 -1.18 6.05
C LEU A 77 11.18 -1.26 6.90
N HIS A 78 11.09 -1.94 8.04
CA HIS A 78 12.28 -2.39 8.77
C HIS A 78 13.13 -3.25 7.84
N GLU A 79 14.46 -3.15 7.92
CA GLU A 79 15.46 -4.00 7.26
C GLU A 79 14.88 -5.35 6.82
N VAL A 80 14.23 -5.36 5.66
CA VAL A 80 13.82 -6.58 5.02
C VAL A 80 15.08 -7.01 4.29
N ASP A 81 16.04 -7.51 5.05
CA ASP A 81 17.16 -8.21 4.47
C ASP A 81 16.54 -9.37 3.68
N THR A 82 16.60 -9.26 2.36
CA THR A 82 15.85 -10.10 1.41
C THR A 82 16.27 -11.57 1.47
N ALA A 83 17.31 -11.88 2.25
CA ALA A 83 17.72 -13.22 2.61
C ALA A 83 17.24 -13.59 4.03
N GLY A 84 16.06 -14.20 4.16
CA GLY A 84 15.71 -14.99 5.36
C GLY A 84 14.46 -14.59 6.15
N ILE A 85 13.64 -13.66 5.66
CA ILE A 85 12.40 -13.30 6.36
C ILE A 85 11.34 -14.36 6.19
N SER A 86 10.73 -14.76 7.31
CA SER A 86 9.68 -15.77 7.30
C SER A 86 8.41 -15.23 6.62
N LEU A 87 7.65 -16.09 5.95
CA LEU A 87 6.36 -15.74 5.37
C LEU A 87 5.38 -15.13 6.40
N SER A 88 5.47 -15.54 7.67
CA SER A 88 4.64 -14.99 8.75
C SER A 88 4.96 -13.52 9.03
N ASP A 89 6.23 -13.14 8.93
CA ASP A 89 6.68 -11.77 9.17
C ASP A 89 6.27 -10.86 8.01
N ARG A 90 6.39 -11.34 6.76
CA ARG A 90 5.86 -10.64 5.57
C ARG A 90 4.36 -10.37 5.68
N VAL A 91 3.56 -11.38 6.07
CA VAL A 91 2.11 -11.20 6.30
C VAL A 91 1.82 -10.21 7.42
N SER A 92 2.62 -10.23 8.49
CA SER A 92 2.45 -9.30 9.62
C SER A 92 2.80 -7.88 9.22
N PHE A 93 3.84 -7.72 8.39
CA PHE A 93 4.22 -6.46 7.78
C PHE A 93 3.13 -5.94 6.84
N ALA A 94 2.59 -6.76 5.93
CA ALA A 94 1.50 -6.36 5.02
C ALA A 94 0.27 -5.87 5.80
N ARG A 95 -0.09 -6.55 6.90
CA ARG A 95 -1.17 -6.08 7.77
C ARG A 95 -0.85 -4.74 8.44
N LYS A 96 0.37 -4.53 8.92
CA LYS A 96 0.79 -3.26 9.51
C LYS A 96 0.75 -2.14 8.47
N LEU A 97 1.22 -2.42 7.25
CA LEU A 97 1.19 -1.51 6.12
C LEU A 97 -0.25 -1.09 5.79
N PHE A 98 -1.19 -2.03 5.75
CA PHE A 98 -2.61 -1.74 5.56
C PHE A 98 -3.16 -0.80 6.63
N GLN A 99 -2.86 -1.07 7.91
CA GLN A 99 -3.30 -0.23 9.03
C GLN A 99 -2.71 1.18 8.95
N THR A 100 -1.41 1.29 8.64
CA THR A 100 -0.74 2.58 8.46
C THR A 100 -1.40 3.37 7.34
N ILE A 101 -1.49 2.81 6.13
CA ILE A 101 -2.04 3.52 4.96
C ILE A 101 -3.51 3.93 5.19
N SER A 102 -4.34 3.00 5.68
CA SER A 102 -5.76 3.30 5.95
C SER A 102 -5.91 4.40 7.00
N SER A 103 -5.09 4.40 8.06
CA SER A 103 -5.13 5.48 9.07
C SER A 103 -4.77 6.84 8.48
N CYS A 104 -3.78 6.89 7.58
CA CYS A 104 -3.32 8.11 6.91
C CYS A 104 -4.34 8.67 5.91
N THR A 105 -5.28 7.85 5.42
CA THR A 105 -6.20 8.20 4.34
C THR A 105 -7.67 8.21 4.78
N THR A 106 -7.93 8.17 6.09
CA THR A 106 -9.29 8.22 6.67
C THR A 106 -10.06 9.49 6.30
N SER A 107 -9.37 10.61 6.10
CA SER A 107 -9.96 11.91 5.76
C SER A 107 -9.72 12.31 4.29
N SER A 108 -9.20 11.40 3.48
CA SER A 108 -8.90 11.61 2.06
C SER A 108 -10.10 11.31 1.16
N SER A 109 -10.02 11.69 -0.13
CA SER A 109 -10.99 11.24 -1.12
C SER A 109 -10.91 9.72 -1.32
N GLY A 110 -12.03 9.09 -1.72
CA GLY A 110 -12.06 7.63 -1.91
C GLY A 110 -11.06 7.15 -2.96
N GLU A 111 -10.84 7.92 -4.03
CA GLU A 111 -9.79 7.67 -5.02
C GLU A 111 -8.40 7.63 -4.40
N LYS A 112 -8.06 8.62 -3.57
CA LYS A 112 -6.76 8.69 -2.91
C LYS A 112 -6.59 7.57 -1.89
N SER A 113 -7.63 7.29 -1.12
CA SER A 113 -7.66 6.19 -0.15
C SER A 113 -7.46 4.84 -0.82
N ALA A 114 -8.07 4.63 -1.99
CA ALA A 114 -7.86 3.44 -2.79
C ALA A 114 -6.45 3.39 -3.39
N ALA A 115 -6.03 4.44 -4.11
CA ALA A 115 -4.71 4.54 -4.73
C ALA A 115 -3.56 4.36 -3.73
N ALA A 116 -3.73 4.82 -2.50
CA ALA A 116 -2.73 4.69 -1.44
C ALA A 116 -2.38 3.24 -1.11
N LEU A 117 -3.27 2.28 -1.37
CA LEU A 117 -3.03 0.85 -1.13
C LEU A 117 -2.14 0.20 -2.20
N ALA A 118 -1.73 0.88 -3.27
CA ALA A 118 -0.97 0.26 -4.34
C ALA A 118 0.31 -0.50 -3.87
N PRO A 119 1.16 0.06 -2.99
CA PRO A 119 2.33 -0.66 -2.47
C PRO A 119 2.00 -1.90 -1.64
N LEU A 120 0.82 -1.92 -1.01
CA LEU A 120 0.34 -3.08 -0.26
C LEU A 120 -0.14 -4.19 -1.19
N VAL A 121 -0.84 -3.83 -2.27
CA VAL A 121 -1.34 -4.80 -3.26
C VAL A 121 -0.18 -5.57 -3.87
N SER A 122 0.86 -4.88 -4.31
CA SER A 122 2.09 -5.49 -4.83
C SER A 122 2.72 -6.45 -3.82
N GLU A 123 2.84 -6.06 -2.54
CA GLU A 123 3.37 -6.94 -1.48
C GLU A 123 2.49 -8.19 -1.26
N ILE A 124 1.17 -8.03 -1.29
CA ILE A 124 0.23 -9.14 -1.10
C ILE A 124 0.31 -10.11 -2.26
N PHE A 125 0.43 -9.64 -3.50
CA PHE A 125 0.62 -10.49 -4.66
C PHE A 125 1.84 -11.39 -4.49
N GLU A 126 2.99 -10.82 -4.11
CA GLU A 126 4.21 -11.59 -3.87
C GLU A 126 4.05 -12.63 -2.75
N ILE A 127 3.36 -12.27 -1.66
CA ILE A 127 3.05 -13.23 -0.58
C ILE A 127 2.15 -14.35 -1.10
N VAL A 128 1.17 -14.04 -1.96
CA VAL A 128 0.26 -15.02 -2.55
C VAL A 128 1.02 -15.97 -3.47
N VAL A 129 1.89 -15.46 -4.34
CA VAL A 129 2.75 -16.28 -5.20
C VAL A 129 3.61 -17.22 -4.36
N ALA A 130 4.29 -16.69 -3.33
CA ALA A 130 5.15 -17.50 -2.45
C ALA A 130 4.37 -18.60 -1.71
N ILE A 131 3.16 -18.32 -1.20
CA ILE A 131 2.36 -19.29 -0.43
C ILE A 131 1.66 -20.32 -1.33
N PHE A 132 1.12 -19.87 -2.47
CA PHE A 132 0.16 -20.67 -3.24
C PHE A 132 0.71 -21.22 -4.56
N VAL A 133 1.74 -20.59 -5.15
CA VAL A 133 2.32 -20.99 -6.43
C VAL A 133 3.66 -21.68 -6.23
N GLU A 134 4.56 -21.06 -5.48
CA GLU A 134 5.94 -21.55 -5.28
C GLU A 134 6.05 -22.53 -4.11
N GLY A 135 5.16 -22.43 -3.12
CA GLY A 135 4.99 -23.44 -2.09
C GLY A 135 4.73 -24.80 -2.72
N SER A 136 5.60 -25.77 -2.46
CA SER A 136 5.70 -27.09 -3.08
C SER A 136 4.39 -27.91 -3.06
N GLY A 137 3.45 -27.61 -3.95
CA GLY A 137 2.25 -28.41 -4.28
C GLY A 137 1.22 -28.62 -3.17
N VAL A 138 1.55 -28.41 -1.91
CA VAL A 138 0.71 -28.59 -0.73
C VAL A 138 1.13 -27.53 0.28
N VAL A 139 0.17 -26.78 0.83
CA VAL A 139 0.41 -25.96 2.04
C VAL A 139 0.75 -26.93 3.17
N SER A 140 2.02 -27.32 3.27
CA SER A 140 2.45 -28.52 3.97
C SER A 140 2.62 -28.25 5.46
N SER A 141 2.98 -27.02 5.84
CA SER A 141 3.19 -26.64 7.23
C SER A 141 1.97 -25.97 7.88
N LYS A 142 1.79 -26.20 9.18
CA LYS A 142 0.80 -25.49 10.02
C LYS A 142 0.98 -23.97 9.97
N SER A 143 2.21 -23.52 9.80
CA SER A 143 2.59 -22.09 9.71
C SER A 143 2.07 -21.47 8.42
N GLU A 144 2.31 -22.10 7.27
CA GLU A 144 1.82 -21.59 5.98
C GLU A 144 0.29 -21.56 5.91
N LYS A 145 -0.41 -22.56 6.47
CA LYS A 145 -1.88 -22.53 6.57
C LYS A 145 -2.37 -21.34 7.40
N LYS A 146 -1.63 -20.96 8.46
CA LYS A 146 -1.94 -19.78 9.27
C LYS A 146 -1.70 -18.49 8.49
N SER A 147 -0.59 -18.39 7.76
CA SER A 147 -0.28 -17.26 6.89
C SER A 147 -1.28 -17.12 5.74
N ALA A 148 -1.65 -18.22 5.09
CA ALA A 148 -2.69 -18.30 4.05
C ALA A 148 -4.05 -17.81 4.56
N ARG A 149 -4.46 -18.17 5.79
CA ARG A 149 -5.68 -17.62 6.38
C ARG A 149 -5.57 -16.12 6.65
N LYS A 150 -4.45 -15.67 7.22
CA LYS A 150 -4.24 -14.24 7.51
C LYS A 150 -4.26 -13.38 6.24
N ILE A 151 -3.62 -13.83 5.16
CA ILE A 151 -3.61 -13.09 3.89
C ILE A 151 -5.00 -13.01 3.26
N ARG A 152 -5.81 -14.07 3.34
CA ARG A 152 -7.23 -14.05 2.92
C ARG A 152 -8.03 -13.00 3.70
N HIS A 153 -7.91 -13.01 5.02
CA HIS A 153 -8.60 -12.03 5.87
C HIS A 153 -8.13 -10.60 5.58
N LEU A 154 -6.86 -10.41 5.23
CA LEU A 154 -6.33 -9.11 4.84
C LEU A 154 -6.94 -8.62 3.52
N ILE A 155 -7.01 -9.48 2.50
CA ILE A 155 -7.63 -9.16 1.20
C ILE A 155 -9.13 -8.87 1.35
N ASP A 156 -9.84 -9.62 2.18
CA ASP A 156 -11.25 -9.33 2.49
C ASP A 156 -11.41 -8.00 3.23
N GLY A 157 -10.48 -7.69 4.14
CA GLY A 157 -10.43 -6.38 4.83
C GLY A 157 -10.19 -5.22 3.87
N MET A 158 -9.25 -5.39 2.92
CA MET A 158 -8.99 -4.41 1.87
C MET A 158 -10.19 -4.25 0.94
N SER A 159 -10.84 -5.35 0.55
CA SER A 159 -12.03 -5.29 -0.29
C SER A 159 -13.14 -4.47 0.37
N LYS A 160 -13.39 -4.69 1.67
CA LYS A 160 -14.37 -3.90 2.44
C LYS A 160 -13.99 -2.43 2.55
N TYR A 161 -12.70 -2.16 2.78
CA TYR A 161 -12.19 -0.79 2.83
C TYR A 161 -12.38 -0.07 1.49
N LEU A 162 -12.04 -0.73 0.38
CA LEU A 162 -12.23 -0.19 -0.96
C LEU A 162 -13.70 0.03 -1.30
N SER A 163 -14.60 -0.87 -0.92
CA SER A 163 -16.05 -0.67 -1.11
C SER A 163 -16.60 0.52 -0.31
N ALA A 164 -15.93 0.93 0.77
CA ALA A 164 -16.30 2.11 1.53
C ALA A 164 -15.69 3.41 0.97
N CYS A 165 -14.75 3.32 0.01
CA CYS A 165 -14.19 4.49 -0.64
C CYS A 165 -15.20 5.08 -1.63
N ASP A 166 -15.61 6.33 -1.45
CA ASP A 166 -16.44 7.06 -2.42
C ASP A 166 -15.55 7.58 -3.56
N VAL A 167 -15.49 6.85 -4.67
CA VAL A 167 -14.61 7.12 -5.83
C VAL A 167 -15.27 8.07 -6.86
N ASN A 168 -16.38 8.73 -6.51
CA ASN A 168 -17.14 9.55 -7.46
C ASN A 168 -16.87 11.07 -7.38
N LYS A 169 -15.82 11.53 -6.67
CA LYS A 169 -15.69 12.95 -6.26
C LYS A 169 -14.29 13.56 -6.27
N GLY A 170 -13.33 13.11 -7.08
CA GLY A 170 -12.01 13.74 -7.13
C GLY A 170 -11.70 14.55 -8.40
N HIS A 171 -11.37 15.83 -8.19
CA HIS A 171 -10.76 16.73 -9.18
C HIS A 171 -9.24 16.88 -8.97
N ASN A 172 -8.57 15.89 -8.37
CA ASN A 172 -7.15 15.99 -8.07
C ASN A 172 -6.32 15.22 -9.12
N SER A 173 -5.90 15.95 -10.15
CA SER A 173 -4.93 15.48 -11.14
C SER A 173 -3.52 15.53 -10.56
N ILE A 174 -3.15 14.56 -9.73
CA ILE A 174 -1.73 14.20 -9.60
C ILE A 174 -1.38 13.47 -10.89
N ALA A 175 -0.36 13.93 -11.61
CA ALA A 175 0.09 13.24 -12.79
C ALA A 175 0.66 11.89 -12.35
N PHE A 176 0.09 10.79 -12.84
CA PHE A 176 0.55 9.43 -12.56
C PHE A 176 2.06 9.24 -12.77
N ARG A 177 2.67 10.03 -13.67
CA ARG A 177 4.12 10.07 -13.92
C ARG A 177 4.93 10.45 -12.68
N ASP A 178 4.45 11.38 -11.86
CA ASP A 178 5.13 11.81 -10.63
C ASP A 178 5.15 10.70 -9.57
N LEU A 179 4.26 9.71 -9.71
CA LEU A 179 4.17 8.54 -8.83
C LEU A 179 5.03 7.37 -9.29
N LEU A 180 5.52 7.36 -10.54
CA LEU A 180 6.32 6.27 -11.10
C LEU A 180 7.64 6.08 -10.36
N GLU A 181 8.32 7.18 -9.97
CA GLU A 181 9.54 7.07 -9.18
C GLU A 181 9.31 6.35 -7.85
N PHE A 182 8.16 6.55 -7.21
CA PHE A 182 7.81 5.83 -5.99
C PHE A 182 7.45 4.36 -6.25
N ILE A 183 6.79 4.06 -7.36
CA ILE A 183 6.54 2.68 -7.79
C ILE A 183 7.88 1.95 -7.95
N SER A 184 8.88 2.59 -8.55
CA SER A 184 10.23 2.01 -8.69
C SER A 184 10.88 1.72 -7.34
N VAL A 185 10.77 2.64 -6.37
CA VAL A 185 11.29 2.47 -5.00
C VAL A 185 10.66 1.27 -4.33
N TRP A 186 9.32 1.19 -4.36
CA TRP A 186 8.61 0.08 -3.76
C TRP A 186 8.89 -1.26 -4.44
N SER A 187 9.10 -1.26 -5.76
CA SER A 187 9.38 -2.46 -6.55
C SER A 187 10.78 -3.01 -6.28
N ILE A 188 11.79 -2.14 -6.26
CA ILE A 188 13.20 -2.51 -6.10
C ILE A 188 13.55 -2.79 -4.64
N SER A 189 13.01 -2.03 -3.68
CA SER A 189 13.27 -2.24 -2.24
C SER A 189 12.89 -3.65 -1.76
N ARG A 190 12.17 -4.43 -2.57
CA ARG A 190 11.61 -5.73 -2.18
C ARG A 190 12.12 -6.95 -2.92
N SER A 191 13.15 -6.81 -3.76
CA SER A 191 13.65 -7.93 -4.56
C SER A 191 12.52 -8.56 -5.39
N LEU A 192 11.76 -7.74 -6.11
CA LEU A 192 11.14 -8.25 -7.33
C LEU A 192 12.26 -8.79 -8.21
N ARG A 193 11.97 -9.85 -8.96
CA ARG A 193 12.83 -10.50 -9.96
C ARG A 193 13.15 -9.55 -11.13
N MET A 194 13.71 -8.40 -10.82
CA MET A 194 14.11 -7.39 -11.78
C MET A 194 15.53 -7.75 -12.22
N SER A 195 15.60 -8.67 -13.17
CA SER A 195 16.65 -8.59 -14.17
C SER A 195 16.37 -7.32 -14.97
N GLU A 196 17.07 -6.24 -14.65
CA GLU A 196 17.21 -5.03 -15.47
C GLU A 196 15.96 -4.63 -16.27
N ALA A 197 14.82 -4.40 -15.60
CA ALA A 197 13.71 -3.77 -16.28
C ALA A 197 14.08 -2.29 -16.48
N SER A 198 14.54 -1.98 -17.68
CA SER A 198 15.02 -0.65 -18.06
C SER A 198 13.87 0.30 -18.44
N ASP A 199 12.67 -0.23 -18.67
CA ASP A 199 11.48 0.53 -19.06
C ASP A 199 10.51 0.75 -17.87
N GLU A 200 9.98 1.96 -17.75
CA GLU A 200 8.94 2.35 -16.78
C GLU A 200 7.68 1.47 -16.92
N LYS A 201 7.39 1.02 -18.15
CA LYS A 201 6.28 0.10 -18.42
C LYS A 201 6.45 -1.24 -17.70
N ASP A 202 7.65 -1.79 -17.72
CA ASP A 202 7.94 -3.09 -17.11
C ASP A 202 7.89 -3.00 -15.58
N GLN A 203 8.25 -1.83 -15.02
CA GLN A 203 8.11 -1.57 -13.59
C GLN A 203 6.64 -1.52 -13.15
N LEU A 204 5.76 -0.92 -13.98
CA LEU A 204 4.34 -0.88 -13.69
C LEU A 204 3.69 -2.26 -13.80
N GLY A 205 4.07 -3.06 -14.79
CA GLY A 205 3.65 -4.46 -14.92
C GLY A 205 4.08 -5.31 -13.73
N ALA A 206 5.29 -5.08 -13.21
CA ALA A 206 5.75 -5.75 -12.00
C ALA A 206 4.98 -5.30 -10.74
N PHE A 207 4.46 -4.07 -10.72
CA PHE A 207 3.71 -3.52 -9.60
C PHE A 207 2.21 -3.93 -9.61
N PHE A 208 1.64 -4.11 -10.80
CA PHE A 208 0.26 -4.58 -11.02
C PHE A 208 0.23 -5.80 -11.96
N PRO A 209 0.69 -6.97 -11.48
CA PRO A 209 0.93 -8.15 -12.31
C PRO A 209 -0.32 -8.92 -12.75
N LEU A 210 -1.51 -8.62 -12.22
CA LEU A 210 -2.76 -9.23 -12.66
C LEU A 210 -3.50 -8.38 -13.69
N VAL A 211 -3.19 -7.08 -13.79
CA VAL A 211 -3.74 -6.21 -14.82
C VAL A 211 -2.96 -6.41 -16.12
N GLY A 212 -3.67 -6.59 -17.23
CA GLY A 212 -3.06 -6.88 -18.52
C GLY A 212 -2.23 -5.71 -19.09
N ASP A 213 -1.14 -6.06 -19.78
CA ASP A 213 -0.18 -5.12 -20.39
C ASP A 213 -0.83 -4.08 -21.32
N GLU A 214 -1.92 -4.43 -22.00
CA GLU A 214 -2.65 -3.53 -22.89
C GLU A 214 -3.30 -2.36 -22.12
N ILE A 215 -3.85 -2.66 -20.94
CA ILE A 215 -4.46 -1.65 -20.06
C ILE A 215 -3.35 -0.74 -19.51
N LEU A 216 -2.25 -1.34 -19.03
CA LEU A 216 -1.12 -0.59 -18.50
C LEU A 216 -0.46 0.29 -19.57
N LYS A 217 -0.33 -0.21 -20.80
CA LYS A 217 0.16 0.57 -21.94
C LYS A 217 -0.73 1.78 -22.24
N GLY A 218 -2.05 1.58 -22.27
CA GLY A 218 -3.00 2.67 -22.48
C GLY A 218 -2.97 3.73 -21.38
N ILE A 219 -2.58 3.35 -20.16
CA ILE A 219 -2.39 4.27 -19.03
C ILE A 219 -1.09 5.06 -19.18
N PHE A 220 -0.01 4.43 -19.62
CA PHE A 220 1.29 5.07 -19.80
C PHE A 220 1.30 6.12 -20.93
N GLU A 221 0.55 5.87 -21.99
CA GLU A 221 0.43 6.77 -23.15
C GLU A 221 -0.46 8.01 -22.88
N LYS A 222 -1.18 8.04 -21.77
CA LYS A 222 -2.14 9.11 -21.42
C LYS A 222 -1.78 9.76 -20.09
N GLU A 223 -2.08 11.05 -19.94
CA GLU A 223 -2.09 11.66 -18.60
C GLU A 223 -3.20 11.03 -17.78
N CYS A 224 -2.82 10.12 -16.89
CA CYS A 224 -3.75 9.39 -16.04
C CYS A 224 -3.80 10.03 -14.66
N GLY A 225 -5.01 10.30 -14.18
CA GLY A 225 -5.22 10.87 -12.86
C GLY A 225 -5.28 9.81 -11.77
N LEU A 226 -5.43 10.27 -10.53
CA LEU A 226 -5.51 9.44 -9.33
C LEU A 226 -6.62 8.38 -9.38
N GLY A 227 -7.74 8.68 -10.04
CA GLY A 227 -8.85 7.74 -10.24
C GLY A 227 -8.47 6.50 -11.06
N VAL A 228 -7.54 6.62 -12.00
CA VAL A 228 -7.05 5.47 -12.79
C VAL A 228 -6.21 4.54 -11.92
N LEU A 229 -5.30 5.10 -11.12
CA LEU A 229 -4.50 4.34 -10.14
C LEU A 229 -5.42 3.66 -9.10
N ALA A 230 -6.44 4.36 -8.61
CA ALA A 230 -7.45 3.79 -7.74
C ALA A 230 -8.16 2.60 -8.40
N GLY A 231 -8.55 2.73 -9.67
CA GLY A 231 -9.14 1.67 -10.50
C GLY A 231 -8.24 0.45 -10.64
N LEU A 232 -6.94 0.66 -10.89
CA LEU A 232 -5.94 -0.41 -10.95
C LEU A 232 -5.84 -1.16 -9.63
N VAL A 233 -5.74 -0.45 -8.52
CA VAL A 233 -5.68 -1.03 -7.17
C VAL A 233 -6.94 -1.84 -6.87
N MET A 234 -8.12 -1.30 -7.17
CA MET A 234 -9.38 -2.01 -6.98
C MET A 234 -9.47 -3.29 -7.83
N SER A 235 -9.04 -3.20 -9.09
CA SER A 235 -9.02 -4.33 -10.02
C SER A 235 -8.08 -5.43 -9.54
N GLU A 236 -6.88 -5.08 -9.08
CA GLU A 236 -5.92 -6.04 -8.54
C GLU A 236 -6.41 -6.74 -7.29
N VAL A 237 -6.97 -6.00 -6.32
CA VAL A 237 -7.53 -6.61 -5.10
C VAL A 237 -8.67 -7.56 -5.45
N PHE A 238 -9.51 -7.18 -6.41
CA PHE A 238 -10.57 -8.03 -6.94
C PHE A 238 -10.01 -9.30 -7.59
N LEU A 239 -9.02 -9.19 -8.47
CA LEU A 239 -8.40 -10.31 -9.16
C LEU A 239 -7.66 -11.23 -8.19
N LEU A 240 -6.93 -10.70 -7.22
CA LEU A 240 -6.31 -11.46 -6.12
C LEU A 240 -7.34 -12.28 -5.36
N ARG A 241 -8.46 -11.65 -4.99
CA ARG A 241 -9.56 -12.32 -4.28
C ARG A 241 -10.18 -13.44 -5.13
N LEU A 242 -10.36 -13.20 -6.43
CA LEU A 242 -10.86 -14.20 -7.38
C LEU A 242 -9.88 -15.38 -7.53
N CYS A 243 -8.59 -15.11 -7.75
CA CYS A 243 -7.54 -16.10 -7.84
C CYS A 243 -7.50 -17.00 -6.60
N LEU A 244 -7.55 -16.43 -5.39
CA LEU A 244 -7.52 -17.19 -4.14
C LEU A 244 -8.73 -18.10 -3.93
N LYS A 245 -9.89 -17.72 -4.46
CA LYS A 245 -11.08 -18.59 -4.47
C LYS A 245 -10.91 -19.72 -5.45
N ILE A 246 -10.45 -19.42 -6.67
CA ILE A 246 -10.18 -20.44 -7.68
C ILE A 246 -9.17 -21.46 -7.14
N ILE A 247 -8.08 -21.00 -6.51
CA ILE A 247 -7.07 -21.86 -5.86
C ILE A 247 -7.69 -22.75 -4.76
N ASP A 248 -8.54 -22.20 -3.90
CA ASP A 248 -9.23 -22.98 -2.87
C ASP A 248 -10.12 -24.07 -3.46
N GLN A 249 -10.79 -23.77 -4.56
CA GLN A 249 -11.66 -24.74 -5.24
C GLN A 249 -10.84 -25.85 -5.90
N PHE A 250 -9.72 -25.53 -6.56
CA PHE A 250 -8.84 -26.55 -7.14
C PHE A 250 -8.14 -27.42 -6.08
N ARG A 251 -7.88 -26.88 -4.88
CA ARG A 251 -7.31 -27.63 -3.75
C ARG A 251 -8.37 -28.36 -2.90
N GLY A 252 -9.62 -27.90 -2.93
CA GLY A 252 -10.76 -28.54 -2.30
C GLY A 252 -11.29 -29.69 -3.18
N LYS A 253 -11.70 -30.81 -2.58
CA LYS A 253 -12.25 -31.96 -3.32
C LYS A 253 -13.59 -31.70 -4.01
N ASN A 254 -14.14 -30.49 -3.93
CA ASN A 254 -15.45 -30.16 -4.47
C ASN A 254 -15.27 -29.16 -5.60
N GLY A 255 -15.37 -29.66 -6.84
CA GLY A 255 -15.39 -28.83 -8.04
C GLY A 255 -16.52 -27.79 -8.00
N ILE A 256 -16.32 -26.73 -8.77
CA ILE A 256 -17.17 -25.53 -8.82
C ILE A 256 -18.65 -25.90 -9.04
N ALA A 257 -19.52 -25.47 -8.11
CA ALA A 257 -20.88 -25.12 -8.51
C ALA A 257 -20.78 -23.78 -9.26
N LYS A 258 -20.76 -23.82 -10.59
CA LYS A 258 -20.62 -22.66 -11.50
C LYS A 258 -21.56 -21.51 -11.11
N ASP A 259 -22.70 -21.88 -10.54
CA ASP A 259 -23.73 -20.98 -10.04
C ASP A 259 -23.32 -20.18 -8.80
N ALA A 260 -22.46 -20.71 -7.92
CA ALA A 260 -21.95 -19.98 -6.76
C ALA A 260 -20.98 -18.87 -7.18
N LEU A 261 -20.03 -19.20 -8.06
CA LEU A 261 -19.10 -18.21 -8.62
C LEU A 261 -19.87 -17.16 -9.45
N ARG A 262 -20.85 -17.58 -10.25
CA ARG A 262 -21.69 -16.68 -11.04
C ARG A 262 -22.52 -15.74 -10.17
N LYS A 263 -23.17 -16.25 -9.12
CA LYS A 263 -23.94 -15.42 -8.16
C LYS A 263 -23.05 -14.38 -7.47
N GLU A 264 -21.81 -14.74 -7.19
CA GLU A 264 -20.90 -13.81 -6.54
C GLU A 264 -20.32 -12.78 -7.52
N LEU A 265 -19.93 -13.19 -8.74
CA LEU A 265 -19.53 -12.26 -9.80
C LEU A 265 -20.63 -11.26 -10.13
N THR A 266 -21.89 -11.71 -10.16
CA THR A 266 -23.06 -10.82 -10.36
C THR A 266 -23.33 -9.91 -9.16
N GLY A 267 -22.98 -10.32 -7.94
CA GLY A 267 -23.02 -9.44 -6.76
C GLY A 267 -21.88 -8.42 -6.71
N TRP A 268 -20.82 -8.60 -7.52
CA TRP A 268 -19.70 -7.67 -7.61
C TRP A 268 -19.82 -6.71 -8.80
N ALA A 269 -20.61 -7.07 -9.81
CA ALA A 269 -21.01 -6.18 -10.90
C ALA A 269 -22.15 -5.27 -10.44
N VAL A 270 -21.83 -4.25 -9.65
CA VAL A 270 -22.75 -3.14 -9.30
C VAL A 270 -22.12 -1.84 -9.77
#